data_AF-A0A7X2N3U4-F1
#
_entry.id   AF-A0A7X2N3U4-F1
#
_cell.length_a   1.000
_cell.length_b   1.000
_cell.length_c   1.000
_cell.angle_alpha   90.00
_cell.angle_beta   90.00
_cell.angle_gamma   90.00
#
_symmetry.space_group_name_H-M   'P 1'
#
loop_
_entity.id
_entity.type
_entity.pdbx_description
1 polymer ?
#
loop_
_entity_poly.entity_id
_entity_poly.type
_entity_poly.pdbx_seq_one_letter_code
_entity_poly.pdbx_strand_id
1 'polypeptide(L)'
;MKSILYCNKWISEEEFRENTDKYITINPIENKEKILEHLKQTEKGPMCSKPVKDPFTKKIIYPYTCKYEEGEYGWYNLYIYLFEKYNLRLDDNFIKNVLDNK
;
A
#
# COMPACT_ATOMS: atom_id res chain seq x y z
N MET A 1 13.20 -8.75 2.74
CA MET A 1 12.14 -7.74 2.88
C MET A 1 10.94 -8.21 2.08
N LYS A 2 9.82 -8.46 2.76
CA LYS A 2 8.51 -8.81 2.19
C LYS A 2 7.76 -7.53 1.82
N SER A 3 7.02 -7.57 0.71
CA SER A 3 6.09 -6.50 0.35
C SER A 3 4.81 -6.63 1.16
N ILE A 4 4.17 -5.53 1.53
CA ILE A 4 2.82 -5.59 2.12
C ILE A 4 1.72 -5.88 1.10
N LEU A 5 2.06 -5.90 -0.19
CA LEU A 5 1.13 -6.35 -1.22
C LEU A 5 1.02 -7.87 -1.19
N TYR A 6 -0.21 -8.37 -1.29
CA TYR A 6 -0.54 -9.81 -1.38
C TYR A 6 0.21 -10.53 -2.52
N CYS A 7 0.70 -9.79 -3.52
CA CYS A 7 1.58 -10.31 -4.57
C CYS A 7 3.02 -9.91 -4.25
N ASN A 8 3.87 -10.89 -3.89
CA ASN A 8 5.32 -10.71 -3.72
C ASN A 8 6.07 -10.33 -5.03
N LYS A 9 5.36 -9.88 -6.07
CA LYS A 9 5.90 -9.41 -7.34
C LYS A 9 5.69 -7.92 -7.51
N TRP A 10 6.66 -7.28 -8.15
CA TRP A 10 6.47 -5.97 -8.74
C TRP A 10 5.44 -6.07 -9.86
N ILE A 11 4.29 -5.41 -9.67
CA ILE A 11 3.20 -5.35 -10.63
C ILE A 11 3.35 -4.04 -11.41
N SER A 12 3.24 -4.09 -12.74
CA SER A 12 3.25 -2.88 -13.57
C SER A 12 1.95 -2.09 -13.40
N GLU A 13 1.94 -0.78 -13.70
CA GLU A 13 0.68 -0.01 -13.69
C GLU A 13 -0.39 -0.60 -14.61
N GLU A 14 0.03 -1.17 -15.74
CA GLU A 14 -0.85 -1.80 -16.73
C GLU A 14 -1.45 -3.09 -16.17
N GLU A 15 -0.63 -3.97 -15.60
CA GLU A 15 -1.09 -5.21 -14.97
C GLU A 15 -2.05 -4.92 -13.80
N PHE A 16 -1.73 -3.93 -12.98
CA PHE A 16 -2.59 -3.53 -11.86
C PHE A 16 -3.97 -3.05 -12.34
N ARG A 17 -4.00 -2.29 -13.44
CA ARG A 17 -5.24 -1.81 -14.06
C ARG A 17 -6.03 -2.95 -14.69
N GLU A 18 -5.38 -3.89 -15.36
CA GLU A 18 -6.03 -5.04 -16.00
C GLU A 18 -6.53 -6.08 -14.99
N ASN A 19 -5.97 -6.09 -13.78
CA ASN A 19 -6.28 -7.07 -12.73
C ASN A 19 -6.77 -6.40 -11.45
N THR A 20 -7.49 -5.28 -11.56
CA THR A 20 -7.92 -4.49 -10.40
C THR A 20 -8.69 -5.32 -9.38
N ASP A 21 -9.58 -6.21 -9.82
CA ASP A 21 -10.37 -7.09 -8.93
C ASP A 21 -9.52 -8.07 -8.11
N LYS A 22 -8.27 -8.33 -8.53
CA LYS A 22 -7.33 -9.16 -7.76
C LYS A 22 -6.72 -8.39 -6.60
N TYR A 23 -6.54 -7.08 -6.77
CA TYR A 23 -5.79 -6.24 -5.85
C TYR A 23 -6.68 -5.32 -5.01
N ILE A 24 -7.90 -5.04 -5.44
CA ILE A 24 -8.85 -4.14 -4.79
C ILE A 24 -10.12 -4.90 -4.45
N THR A 25 -10.73 -4.59 -3.31
CA THR A 25 -11.99 -5.18 -2.89
C THR A 25 -13.09 -4.13 -2.72
N ILE A 26 -14.29 -4.42 -3.21
CA ILE A 26 -15.48 -3.61 -2.92
C ILE A 26 -15.98 -3.80 -1.49
N ASN A 27 -15.63 -4.93 -0.87
CA ASN A 27 -16.03 -5.24 0.49
C ASN A 27 -15.23 -4.36 1.47
N PRO A 28 -15.87 -3.89 2.57
CA PRO A 28 -15.16 -3.23 3.65
C PRO A 28 -14.00 -4.09 4.17
N ILE A 29 -12.86 -3.46 4.43
CA ILE A 29 -11.71 -4.10 5.08
C ILE A 29 -11.89 -3.95 6.59
N GLU A 30 -11.85 -5.06 7.31
CA GLU A 30 -11.94 -5.05 8.77
C GLU A 30 -10.73 -4.33 9.38
N ASN A 31 -10.95 -3.57 10.45
CA ASN A 31 -9.89 -2.78 11.12
C ASN A 31 -9.15 -1.80 10.19
N LYS A 32 -9.75 -1.38 9.07
CA LYS A 32 -9.13 -0.51 8.07
C LYS A 32 -8.48 0.74 8.67
N GLU A 33 -9.17 1.39 9.61
CA GLU A 33 -8.65 2.61 10.25
C GLU A 33 -7.39 2.33 11.07
N LYS A 34 -7.36 1.24 11.85
CA LYS A 34 -6.20 0.82 12.64
C LYS A 34 -5.00 0.49 11.74
N ILE A 35 -5.25 -0.21 10.62
CA ILE A 35 -4.22 -0.55 9.64
C ILE A 35 -3.70 0.72 8.94
N LEU A 36 -4.60 1.62 8.53
CA LEU A 36 -4.24 2.87 7.86
C LEU A 36 -3.45 3.80 8.79
N GLU A 37 -3.83 3.88 10.06
CA GLU A 37 -3.10 4.64 11.08
C GLU A 37 -1.66 4.13 11.20
N HIS A 38 -1.50 2.81 11.35
CA HIS A 38 -0.18 2.18 11.42
C HIS A 38 0.68 2.53 10.20
N LEU A 39 0.17 2.32 8.98
CA LEU A 39 0.88 2.63 7.73
C LEU A 39 1.34 4.09 7.63
N LYS A 40 0.56 5.04 8.18
CA LYS A 40 0.86 6.48 8.16
C LYS A 40 1.82 6.91 9.27
N GLN A 41 1.87 6.17 10.38
CA GLN A 41 2.73 6.47 11.54
C GLN A 41 4.13 5.87 11.42
N THR A 42 4.31 4.83 10.60
CA THR A 42 5.64 4.24 10.34
C THR A 42 6.62 5.28 9.82
N GLU A 43 7.87 5.20 10.29
CA GLU A 43 8.92 6.15 9.93
C GLU A 43 9.15 6.16 8.41
N LYS A 44 9.29 7.38 7.88
CA LYS A 44 9.56 7.60 6.46
C LYS A 44 10.99 7.21 6.14
N GLY A 45 11.16 6.27 5.23
CA GLY A 45 12.44 5.92 4.65
C GLY A 45 12.84 6.83 3.48
N PRO A 46 13.81 6.38 2.66
CA PRO A 46 14.35 7.17 1.55
C PRO A 46 13.28 7.69 0.58
N MET A 47 13.50 8.92 0.11
CA MET A 47 12.65 9.58 -0.88
C MET A 47 13.31 9.60 -2.25
N CYS A 48 12.50 9.40 -3.30
CA CYS A 48 12.90 9.56 -4.69
C CYS A 48 12.10 10.69 -5.33
N SER A 49 12.76 11.53 -6.15
CA SER A 49 12.16 12.70 -6.81
C SER A 49 11.06 12.38 -7.84
N LYS A 50 10.76 11.10 -8.09
CA LYS A 50 9.69 10.68 -8.99
C LYS A 50 8.34 10.97 -8.35
N PRO A 51 7.44 11.74 -8.98
CA PRO A 51 6.10 11.95 -8.45
C PRO A 51 5.29 10.66 -8.50
N VAL A 52 4.41 10.49 -7.52
CA VAL A 52 3.48 9.35 -7.44
C VAL A 52 2.18 9.75 -8.13
N LYS A 53 1.73 8.91 -9.06
CA LYS A 53 0.45 9.07 -9.76
C LYS A 53 -0.54 8.02 -9.30
N ASP A 54 -1.80 8.41 -9.21
CA ASP A 54 -2.91 7.48 -9.07
C ASP A 54 -3.02 6.64 -10.37
N PRO A 55 -2.91 5.31 -10.32
CA PRO A 55 -2.91 4.46 -11.52
C PRO A 55 -4.22 4.53 -12.31
N PHE A 56 -5.34 4.89 -11.66
CA PHE A 56 -6.67 4.98 -12.29
C PHE A 56 -6.92 6.35 -12.91
N THR A 57 -6.62 7.42 -12.18
CA THR A 57 -6.93 8.79 -12.63
C THR A 57 -5.76 9.49 -13.31
N LYS A 58 -4.55 8.93 -13.23
CA LYS A 58 -3.27 9.48 -13.67
C LYS A 58 -2.89 10.83 -13.03
N LYS A 59 -3.66 11.31 -12.05
CA LYS A 59 -3.37 12.53 -11.28
C LYS A 59 -2.17 12.30 -10.36
N ILE A 60 -1.34 13.33 -10.20
CA ILE A 60 -0.26 13.34 -9.21
C ILE A 60 -0.91 13.43 -7.82
N ILE A 61 -0.56 12.48 -6.94
CA ILE A 61 -1.07 12.39 -5.57
C ILE A 61 0.01 12.73 -4.54
N TYR A 62 1.28 12.48 -4.87
CA TYR A 62 2.42 12.91 -4.08
C TYR A 62 3.51 13.47 -5.00
N PRO A 63 4.22 14.53 -4.57
CA PRO A 63 5.30 15.11 -5.37
C PRO A 63 6.54 14.20 -5.47
N TYR A 64 6.67 13.21 -4.57
CA TYR A 64 7.77 12.26 -4.53
C TYR A 64 7.30 10.88 -4.06
N THR A 65 8.01 9.84 -4.48
CA THR A 65 7.86 8.47 -3.96
C THR A 65 8.66 8.35 -2.68
N CYS A 66 8.04 7.79 -1.64
CA CYS A 66 8.70 7.53 -0.35
C CYS A 66 8.48 6.07 0.03
N LYS A 67 9.56 5.40 0.44
CA LYS A 67 9.53 4.04 0.95
C LYS A 67 9.36 4.05 2.47
N TYR A 68 8.58 3.14 3.00
CA TYR A 68 8.37 2.85 4.41
C TYR A 68 8.81 1.42 4.66
N GLU A 69 9.42 1.18 5.82
CA GLU A 69 9.93 -0.14 6.19
C GLU A 69 9.69 -0.36 7.68
N GLU A 70 9.23 -1.56 8.03
CA GLU A 70 9.08 -1.99 9.41
C GLU A 70 9.43 -3.47 9.53
N GLY A 71 10.52 -3.77 10.24
CA GLY A 71 11.02 -5.13 10.39
C GLY A 71 11.27 -5.79 9.04
N GLU A 72 10.50 -6.85 8.73
CA GLU A 72 10.61 -7.53 7.44
C GLU A 72 9.72 -6.93 6.34
N TYR A 73 8.78 -6.04 6.66
CA TYR A 73 7.80 -5.49 5.73
C TYR A 73 8.23 -4.16 5.14
N GLY A 74 7.85 -3.88 3.90
CA GLY A 74 8.07 -2.58 3.26
C GLY A 74 6.97 -2.20 2.28
N TRP A 75 6.74 -0.89 2.15
CA TRP A 75 5.72 -0.32 1.27
C TRP A 75 6.07 1.08 0.77
N TYR A 76 5.29 1.58 -0.17
CA TYR A 76 5.41 2.95 -0.67
C TYR A 76 4.21 3.79 -0.28
N ASN A 77 4.36 5.11 -0.26
CA ASN A 77 3.24 6.05 -0.08
C ASN A 77 2.08 5.81 -1.07
N LEU A 78 2.35 5.27 -2.26
CA LEU A 78 1.31 4.83 -3.19
C LEU A 78 0.37 3.78 -2.54
N TYR A 79 0.90 2.82 -1.79
CA TYR A 79 0.10 1.72 -1.24
C TYR A 79 -0.82 2.23 -0.12
N ILE A 80 -0.36 3.21 0.66
CA ILE A 80 -1.18 3.90 1.66
C ILE A 80 -2.39 4.55 0.98
N TYR A 81 -2.15 5.29 -0.11
CA TYR A 81 -3.21 5.94 -0.88
C TYR A 81 -4.20 4.93 -1.48
N LEU A 82 -3.70 3.85 -2.08
CA LEU A 82 -4.54 2.83 -2.70
C LEU A 82 -5.36 2.05 -1.64
N PHE A 83 -4.79 1.79 -0.47
CA PHE A 83 -5.49 1.18 0.66
C PHE A 83 -6.62 2.08 1.16
N GLU A 84 -6.31 3.37 1.37
CA GLU A 84 -7.28 4.36 1.83
C GLU A 84 -8.42 4.57 0.84
N LYS A 85 -8.11 4.83 -0.43
CA LYS A 85 -9.09 5.24 -1.44
C LYS A 85 -9.80 4.07 -2.11
N TYR A 86 -9.09 2.97 -2.35
CA TYR A 86 -9.58 1.87 -3.20
C TYR A 86 -9.66 0.54 -2.48
N ASN A 87 -9.46 0.46 -1.16
CA ASN A 87 -9.46 -0.82 -0.43
C ASN A 87 -8.49 -1.85 -1.06
N LEU A 88 -7.25 -1.41 -1.32
CA LEU A 88 -6.17 -2.30 -1.72
C LEU A 88 -6.08 -3.47 -0.72
N ARG A 89 -5.97 -4.71 -1.22
CA ARG A 89 -5.69 -5.90 -0.41
C ARG A 89 -4.22 -5.91 -0.02
N LEU A 90 -3.96 -6.04 1.28
CA LEU A 90 -2.62 -6.21 1.82
C LEU A 90 -2.38 -7.70 2.11
N ASP A 91 -1.12 -8.05 2.34
CA ASP A 91 -0.73 -9.39 2.78
C ASP A 91 -1.36 -9.72 4.14
N ASP A 92 -1.96 -10.90 4.26
CA ASP A 92 -2.68 -11.31 5.47
C ASP A 92 -1.75 -11.44 6.68
N ASN A 93 -0.47 -11.81 6.47
CA ASN A 93 0.49 -11.90 7.57
C ASN A 93 0.89 -10.50 8.05
N PHE A 94 1.01 -9.54 7.14
CA PHE A 94 1.19 -8.13 7.51
C PHE A 94 0.01 -7.62 8.33
N ILE A 95 -1.23 -7.82 7.86
CA ILE A 95 -2.44 -7.41 8.59
C ILE A 95 -2.45 -8.04 9.99
N LYS A 96 -2.21 -9.35 10.07
CA LYS A 96 -2.14 -10.05 11.36
C LYS A 96 -1.08 -9.47 12.27
N ASN A 97 0.13 -9.21 11.76
CA ASN A 97 1.21 -8.60 12.54
C ASN A 97 0.81 -7.23 13.12
N VAL A 98 0.19 -6.37 12.30
CA VAL A 98 -0.30 -5.04 12.73
C VAL A 98 -1.39 -5.15 13.81
N LEU A 99 -2.26 -6.15 13.70
CA LEU A 99 -3.37 -6.32 14.63
C LEU A 99 -2.94 -6.95 15.96
N ASP A 100 -1.99 -7.89 15.91
CA ASP A 100 -1.46 -8.63 17.07
C ASP A 100 -0.45 -7.80 17.90
N ASN A 101 0.32 -6.88 17.30
CA ASN A 101 1.36 -6.09 17.98
C ASN A 101 0.86 -4.75 18.58
N LYS A 102 -0.32 -4.72 19.20
CA LYS A 102 -0.78 -3.60 20.04
C LYS A 102 -1.33 -4.08 21.37
#